data_AF-A0A2E3ASA0-F1
#
_entry.id   AF-A0A2E3ASA0-F1
#
_cell.length_a   1.000
_cell.length_b   1.000
_cell.length_c   1.000
_cell.angle_alpha   90.00
_cell.angle_beta   90.00
_cell.angle_gamma   90.00
#
_symmetry.space_group_name_H-M   'P 1'
#
loop_
_entity.id
_entity.type
_entity.pdbx_description
1 polymer ?
#
loop_
_entity_poly.entity_id
_entity_poly.type
_entity_poly.pdbx_seq_one_letter_code
_entity_poly.pdbx_strand_id
1 'polypeptide(L)' 'MPDVKASCGAKTRAGGRCKSRPMKNGRCRMHGGSSPGAPKGNRYAWKHGKYSAWAQAVKCLVSANQSLD' A
#
# COMPACT_ATOMS: atom_id res chain seq x y z
N MET A 1 -19.27 5.71 16.54
CA MET A 1 -19.46 5.00 15.25
C MET A 1 -18.55 5.68 14.25
N PRO A 2 -17.55 5.01 13.63
CA PRO A 2 -16.65 5.71 12.71
C PRO A 2 -17.47 6.34 11.60
N ASP A 3 -17.17 7.59 11.25
CA ASP A 3 -17.77 8.30 10.12
C ASP A 3 -17.44 7.51 8.84
N VAL A 4 -18.35 6.63 8.43
CA VAL A 4 -18.21 5.86 7.20
C VAL A 4 -18.43 6.84 6.07
N LYS A 5 -17.33 7.22 5.42
CA LYS A 5 -17.29 8.08 4.23
C LYS A 5 -18.53 7.87 3.35
N ALA A 6 -19.16 8.94 2.85
CA ALA A 6 -20.41 8.82 2.09
C ALA A 6 -20.27 8.01 0.79
N SER A 7 -19.07 7.94 0.20
CA SER A 7 -18.79 7.19 -1.04
C SER A 7 -17.37 6.62 -1.07
N CYS A 8 -17.18 5.60 -1.92
CA CYS A 8 -15.89 4.92 -2.10
C CYS A 8 -14.76 5.82 -2.62
N GLY A 9 -15.05 6.75 -3.52
CA GLY A 9 -14.09 7.72 -4.05
C GLY A 9 -12.90 7.15 -4.84
N ALA A 10 -12.85 5.84 -5.13
CA ALA A 10 -11.83 5.23 -5.98
C ALA A 10 -11.94 5.77 -7.42
N LYS A 11 -10.81 5.85 -8.14
CA LYS A 11 -10.81 6.24 -9.55
C LYS A 11 -11.44 5.12 -10.37
N THR A 12 -12.49 5.42 -11.12
CA THR A 12 -13.14 4.48 -12.03
C THR A 12 -12.35 4.37 -13.34
N ARG A 13 -12.63 3.34 -14.15
CA ARG A 13 -12.02 3.20 -15.48
C ARG A 13 -12.29 4.39 -16.40
N ALA A 14 -13.44 5.05 -16.24
CA ALA A 14 -13.81 6.26 -16.96
C ALA A 14 -13.16 7.55 -16.41
N GLY A 15 -12.26 7.44 -15.41
CA GLY A 15 -11.54 8.57 -14.84
C GLY A 15 -12.25 9.31 -13.70
N GLY A 16 -13.56 9.07 -13.51
CA GLY A 16 -14.35 9.68 -12.43
C GLY A 16 -14.12 9.08 -11.05
N ARG A 17 -14.77 9.65 -10.03
CA ARG A 17 -14.79 9.12 -8.65
C ARG A 17 -15.94 8.13 -8.46
N CYS A 18 -15.67 6.99 -7.82
CA CYS A 18 -16.66 5.98 -7.51
C CYS A 18 -17.68 6.50 -6.47
N LYS A 19 -18.95 6.56 -6.87
CA LYS A 19 -20.08 7.02 -6.04
C LYS A 19 -20.73 5.90 -5.22
N SER A 20 -20.29 4.65 -5.35
CA SER A 20 -20.85 3.51 -4.61
C SER A 20 -20.59 3.63 -3.11
N ARG A 21 -21.53 3.08 -2.30
CA ARG A 21 -21.41 3.00 -0.83
C ARG A 21 -20.12 2.25 -0.46
N PRO A 22 -19.29 2.80 0.45
CA PRO A 22 -18.13 2.10 0.94
C PRO A 22 -18.52 1.10 2.04
N MET A 23 -17.67 0.11 2.23
CA MET A 23 -17.74 -0.78 3.38
C MET A 23 -16.93 -0.20 4.54
N LYS A 24 -16.82 -0.94 5.64
CA LYS A 24 -16.07 -0.52 6.83
C LYS A 24 -14.61 -0.14 6.53
N ASN A 25 -14.03 -0.66 5.45
CA ASN A 25 -12.67 -0.35 4.99
C ASN A 25 -12.56 0.93 4.11
N GLY A 26 -13.65 1.68 3.93
CA GLY A 26 -13.67 2.91 3.14
C GLY A 26 -13.71 2.72 1.61
N ARG A 27 -13.74 1.48 1.09
CA ARG A 27 -13.88 1.17 -0.34
C ARG A 27 -15.15 0.37 -0.61
N CYS A 28 -15.71 0.50 -1.82
CA CYS A 28 -16.85 -0.33 -2.21
C CYS A 28 -16.39 -1.75 -2.55
N ARG A 29 -17.35 -2.68 -2.61
CA ARG A 29 -17.12 -4.09 -2.98
C ARG A 29 -16.24 -4.25 -4.22
N MET A 30 -16.43 -3.40 -5.24
CA MET A 30 -15.71 -3.49 -6.51
C MET A 30 -14.27 -2.92 -6.48
N HIS A 31 -13.94 -2.00 -5.56
CA HIS A 31 -12.66 -1.27 -5.55
C HIS A 31 -11.74 -1.63 -4.38
N GLY A 32 -11.84 -2.85 -3.83
CA GLY A 32 -10.99 -3.30 -2.72
C GLY A 32 -11.76 -3.64 -1.45
N GLY A 33 -13.07 -3.82 -1.58
CA GLY A 33 -13.95 -4.15 -0.48
C GLY A 33 -13.67 -5.48 0.23
N SER A 34 -13.35 -6.52 -0.53
CA SER A 34 -13.30 -7.90 -0.02
C SER A 34 -11.88 -8.43 0.22
N SER A 35 -10.84 -7.70 -0.20
CA SER A 35 -9.46 -8.16 -0.04
C SER A 35 -8.86 -7.63 1.26
N PRO A 36 -8.49 -8.49 2.22
CA PRO A 36 -7.81 -8.07 3.45
C PRO A 36 -6.35 -7.62 3.23
N GLY A 37 -5.86 -7.66 1.98
CA GLY A 37 -4.46 -7.47 1.66
C GLY A 37 -3.63 -8.73 1.92
N ALA A 38 -2.33 -8.66 1.65
CA ALA A 38 -1.41 -9.75 1.99
C ALA A 38 -1.20 -9.81 3.52
N PRO A 39 -1.09 -11.01 4.11
CA PRO A 39 -0.78 -11.14 5.53
C PRO A 39 0.61 -10.57 5.84
N LYS A 40 0.79 -10.07 7.07
CA LYS A 40 2.11 -9.62 7.55
C LYS A 40 3.10 -10.78 7.47
N GLY A 41 4.31 -10.49 6.98
CA GLY A 41 5.36 -11.51 6.80
C GLY A 41 5.20 -12.40 5.57
N ASN A 42 4.26 -12.09 4.66
CA ASN A 42 4.14 -12.84 3.41
C ASN A 42 5.44 -12.79 2.59
N ARG A 43 6.04 -13.95 2.33
CA ARG A 43 7.27 -14.10 1.54
C ARG A 43 7.01 -14.29 0.04
N TYR A 44 5.77 -14.54 -0.40
CA TYR A 44 5.44 -14.78 -1.81
C TYR A 44 5.72 -13.58 -2.73
N ALA A 45 5.71 -12.36 -2.19
CA ALA A 45 6.04 -11.15 -2.95
C ALA A 45 7.55 -10.84 -2.96
N TRP A 46 8.38 -11.68 -2.32
CA TRP A 46 9.81 -11.49 -2.27
C TRP A 46 10.43 -11.84 -3.62
N LYS A 47 10.79 -10.82 -4.40
CA LYS A 47 11.48 -10.99 -5.70
C LYS A 47 13.00 -10.96 -5.56
N HIS A 48 13.51 -10.01 -4.80
CA HIS A 48 14.95 -9.76 -4.63
C HIS A 48 15.21 -9.09 -3.26
N GLY A 49 16.40 -9.29 -2.70
CA GLY A 49 16.78 -8.80 -1.37
C GLY A 49 16.86 -7.28 -1.20
N LYS A 50 16.55 -6.45 -2.21
CA LYS A 50 16.64 -4.97 -2.20
C LYS A 50 16.00 -4.29 -0.99
N TYR A 51 14.88 -4.84 -0.49
CA TYR A 51 14.15 -4.30 0.66
C TYR A 51 14.38 -5.10 1.95
N SER A 52 15.32 -6.05 1.94
CA SER A 52 15.74 -6.73 3.17
C SER A 52 16.35 -5.73 4.15
N ALA A 53 16.29 -6.05 5.45
CA ALA A 53 16.91 -5.23 6.49
C ALA A 53 18.42 -5.02 6.21
N TRP A 54 19.10 -6.08 5.77
CA TRP A 54 20.52 -6.01 5.40
C TRP A 54 20.77 -5.06 4.23
N ALA A 55 20.02 -5.17 3.14
CA ALA A 55 20.21 -4.30 1.97
C ALA A 55 19.92 -2.82 2.27
N GLN A 56 18.95 -2.54 3.14
CA GLN A 56 18.68 -1.18 3.61
C GLN A 56 19.82 -0.66 4.50
N ALA A 57 20.34 -1.48 5.41
CA ALA A 57 21.47 -1.11 6.27
C ALA A 57 22.74 -0.81 5.45
N VAL A 58 23.06 -1.67 4.47
CA VAL A 58 24.19 -1.44 3.54
C VAL A 58 24.00 -0.14 2.78
N LYS A 59 22.79 0.15 2.30
CA LYS A 59 22.49 1.43 1.64
C LYS A 59 22.76 2.63 2.53
N CYS A 60 22.23 2.63 3.75
CA CYS A 60 22.44 3.73 4.69
C CYS A 60 23.92 3.95 4.97
N LEU A 61 24.70 2.86 5.11
CA LEU A 61 26.15 2.92 5.34
C LEU A 61 26.88 3.53 4.14
N VAL A 62 26.57 3.09 2.92
CA VAL A 62 27.18 3.65 1.70
C VAL A 62 26.83 5.12 1.55
N SER A 63 25.56 5.51 1.74
CA SER A 63 25.14 6.91 1.67
C SER A 63 25.81 7.78 2.74
N ALA A 64 26.01 7.26 3.95
CA ALA A 64 26.72 7.97 5.01
C ALA A 64 28.19 8.21 4.64
N ASN A 65 28.86 7.23 4.03
CA ASN A 65 30.25 7.36 3.58
C ASN A 65 30.39 8.32 2.39
N GLN A 66 29.44 8.31 1.45
CA GLN A 66 29.43 9.19 0.28
C GLN A 66 29.27 10.68 0.62
N SER A 67 28.86 10.99 1.84
CA SER A 67 28.68 12.37 2.34
C SER A 67 29.95 12.94 2.98
N LEU A 68 31.02 12.15 3.03
CA LEU A 68 32.31 12.51 3.62
C LEU A 68 33.38 12.81 2.55
N ASP A 69 33.07 12.57 1.28
CA ASP A 69 33.83 12.97 0.09
C ASP A 69 33.33 14.32 -0.46
#